data_AF-A9G7E3-F1
#
_entry.id   AF-A9G7E3-F1
#
_cell.length_a   1.000
_cell.length_b   1.000
_cell.length_c   1.000
_cell.angle_alpha   90.00
_cell.angle_beta   90.00
_cell.angle_gamma   90.00
#
_symmetry.space_group_name_H-M   'P 1'
#
loop_
_entity.id
_entity.type
_entity.pdbx_description
1 polymer ?
#
loop_
_entity_poly.entity_id
_entity_poly.type
_entity_poly.pdbx_seq_one_letter_code
_entity_poly.pdbx_strand_id
1 'polypeptide(L)'
;MKPIEGEDAGDDRQRCALKSLARDQRAYKRVMAWPGPVRKSAVELAQGYPVELRAMGTMQALAFSMGKAEAGHGALAGAIADWVLSRESGAPLGQADEADRSPEELLRRLSRASRAAYLAADSEAIAFADAIKLIGKAILRSEKAAEPRGRDKAAPRAGKAAPRSG
;
A
#
# COMPACT_ATOMS: atom_id res chain seq x y z
N MET A 1 -34.06 29.03 -19.98
CA MET A 1 -32.62 28.77 -20.17
C MET A 1 -32.36 27.32 -19.82
N LYS A 2 -31.93 26.49 -20.77
CA LYS A 2 -31.44 25.13 -20.48
C LYS A 2 -29.96 25.24 -20.13
N PRO A 3 -29.48 24.66 -19.01
CA PRO A 3 -28.06 24.61 -18.73
C PRO A 3 -27.37 23.74 -19.81
N ILE A 4 -26.20 24.19 -20.25
CA ILE A 4 -25.38 23.53 -21.26
C ILE A 4 -24.67 22.38 -20.54
N GLU A 5 -25.08 21.14 -20.83
CA GLU A 5 -24.40 19.92 -20.41
C GLU A 5 -23.01 19.87 -21.08
N GLY A 6 -21.96 20.25 -20.36
CA GLY A 6 -20.60 20.21 -20.92
C GLY A 6 -19.47 20.70 -20.01
N GLU A 7 -19.75 21.55 -19.02
CA GLU A 7 -18.72 22.10 -18.12
C GLU A 7 -18.31 21.14 -16.99
N ASP A 8 -19.24 20.33 -16.46
CA ASP A 8 -19.00 19.45 -15.31
C ASP A 8 -18.07 18.25 -15.60
N ALA A 9 -18.08 17.72 -16.83
CA ALA A 9 -17.32 16.52 -17.17
C ALA A 9 -15.79 16.75 -17.20
N GLY A 10 -15.35 17.99 -17.42
CA GLY A 10 -13.93 18.37 -17.35
C GLY A 10 -13.41 18.41 -15.92
N ASP A 11 -14.22 18.95 -15.00
CA ASP A 11 -13.88 19.03 -13.57
C ASP A 11 -13.82 17.64 -12.93
N ASP A 12 -14.79 16.77 -13.23
CA ASP A 12 -14.81 15.40 -12.68
C ASP A 12 -13.56 14.58 -13.02
N ARG A 13 -13.11 14.63 -14.28
CA ARG A 13 -11.90 13.92 -14.71
C ARG A 13 -10.66 14.44 -13.99
N GLN A 14 -10.58 15.76 -13.84
CA GLN A 14 -9.47 16.40 -13.14
C GLN A 14 -9.47 16.03 -11.65
N ARG A 15 -10.63 16.05 -10.98
CA ARG A 15 -10.78 15.59 -9.59
C ARG A 15 -10.37 14.13 -9.42
N CYS A 16 -10.80 13.25 -10.33
CA CYS A 16 -10.40 11.84 -10.33
C CYS A 16 -8.87 11.68 -10.50
N ALA A 17 -8.26 12.41 -11.42
CA ALA A 17 -6.81 12.34 -11.66
C ALA A 17 -6.02 12.81 -10.43
N LEU A 18 -6.42 13.93 -9.82
CA LEU A 18 -5.80 14.44 -8.60
C LEU A 18 -5.94 13.46 -7.42
N LYS A 19 -7.10 12.84 -7.27
CA LYS A 19 -7.32 11.80 -6.25
C LYS A 19 -6.42 10.58 -6.47
N SER A 20 -6.30 10.11 -7.71
CA SER A 20 -5.40 9.00 -8.04
C SER A 20 -3.94 9.35 -7.74
N LEU A 21 -3.49 10.56 -8.10
CA LEU A 21 -2.14 11.02 -7.79
C LEU A 21 -1.89 11.07 -6.27
N ALA A 22 -2.82 11.63 -5.50
CA ALA A 22 -2.72 11.68 -4.04
C ALA A 22 -2.64 10.28 -3.42
N ARG A 23 -3.43 9.34 -3.96
CA ARG A 23 -3.43 7.93 -3.57
C ARG A 23 -2.05 7.31 -3.78
N ASP A 24 -1.49 7.45 -4.98
CA ASP A 24 -0.19 6.87 -5.34
C ASP A 24 0.95 7.47 -4.51
N GLN A 25 0.94 8.79 -4.32
CA GLN A 25 1.92 9.47 -3.48
C GLN A 25 1.87 8.99 -2.02
N ARG A 26 0.67 8.81 -1.46
CA ARG A 26 0.52 8.34 -0.08
C ARG A 26 0.91 6.86 0.04
N ALA A 27 0.55 6.02 -0.93
CA ALA A 27 0.98 4.63 -0.97
C ALA A 27 2.52 4.53 -1.02
N TYR A 28 3.19 5.32 -1.86
CA TYR A 28 4.65 5.39 -1.90
C TYR A 28 5.25 5.80 -0.55
N LYS A 29 4.74 6.88 0.06
CA LYS A 29 5.20 7.34 1.38
C LYS A 29 5.05 6.25 2.44
N ARG A 30 3.91 5.56 2.48
CA ARG A 30 3.65 4.47 3.44
C ARG A 30 4.63 3.30 3.24
N VAL A 31 4.79 2.83 2.00
CA VAL A 31 5.71 1.73 1.69
C VAL A 31 7.16 2.07 2.07
N MET A 32 7.62 3.28 1.74
CA MET A 32 8.98 3.72 2.07
C MET A 32 9.21 3.97 3.56
N ALA A 33 8.17 4.30 4.32
CA ALA A 33 8.25 4.50 5.76
C ALA A 33 8.36 3.17 6.55
N TRP A 34 7.91 2.05 5.97
CA TRP A 34 7.98 0.77 6.66
C TRP A 34 9.42 0.24 6.76
N PRO A 35 9.83 -0.31 7.92
CA PRO A 35 11.10 -1.03 8.05
C PRO A 35 11.21 -2.18 7.04
N GLY A 36 12.40 -2.48 6.53
CA GLY A 36 12.62 -3.47 5.45
C GLY A 36 11.86 -4.81 5.63
N PRO A 37 11.95 -5.49 6.78
CA PRO A 37 11.21 -6.74 7.01
C PRO A 37 9.68 -6.56 6.97
N VAL A 38 9.17 -5.51 7.60
CA VAL A 38 7.73 -5.18 7.63
C VAL A 38 7.25 -4.80 6.24
N ARG A 39 8.03 -4.01 5.50
CA ARG A 39 7.78 -3.61 4.12
C ARG A 39 7.64 -4.83 3.23
N LYS A 40 8.60 -5.75 3.28
CA LYS A 40 8.58 -6.97 2.47
C LYS A 40 7.32 -7.79 2.75
N SER A 41 7.04 -8.08 4.01
CA SER A 41 5.84 -8.82 4.44
C SER A 41 4.55 -8.11 4.01
N ALA A 42 4.40 -6.81 4.27
CA ALA A 42 3.21 -6.04 3.87
C ALA A 42 3.00 -6.01 2.35
N VAL A 43 4.08 -5.89 1.56
CA VAL A 43 4.00 -5.88 0.08
C VAL A 43 3.67 -7.25 -0.49
N GLU A 44 4.14 -8.33 0.13
CA GLU A 44 3.77 -9.71 -0.21
C GLU A 44 2.28 -9.94 0.06
N LEU A 45 1.78 -9.56 1.23
CA LEU A 45 0.35 -9.60 1.58
C LEU A 45 -0.50 -8.75 0.63
N ALA A 46 -0.04 -7.53 0.29
CA ALA A 46 -0.74 -6.64 -0.62
C ALA A 46 -0.94 -7.23 -2.03
N GLN A 47 -0.24 -8.29 -2.44
CA GLN A 47 -0.48 -8.93 -3.73
C GLN A 47 -1.87 -9.57 -3.83
N GLY A 48 -2.36 -10.15 -2.72
CA GLY A 48 -3.67 -10.79 -2.60
C GLY A 48 -4.75 -9.91 -1.94
N TYR A 49 -4.34 -8.92 -1.14
CA TYR A 49 -5.26 -8.12 -0.33
C TYR A 49 -6.39 -7.42 -1.11
N PRO A 50 -6.19 -6.84 -2.31
CA PRO A 50 -7.28 -6.26 -3.10
C PRO A 50 -8.36 -7.28 -3.50
N VAL A 51 -7.98 -8.56 -3.65
CA VAL A 51 -8.93 -9.63 -3.95
C VAL A 51 -9.71 -9.99 -2.69
N GLU A 52 -9.04 -10.09 -1.55
CA GLU A 52 -9.68 -10.32 -0.25
C GLU A 52 -10.71 -9.22 0.06
N LEU A 53 -10.33 -7.95 -0.08
CA LEU A 53 -11.23 -6.81 0.11
C LEU A 53 -12.49 -6.92 -0.76
N ARG A 54 -12.37 -7.30 -2.05
CA ARG A 54 -13.52 -7.49 -2.94
C ARG A 54 -14.39 -8.69 -2.55
N ALA A 55 -13.79 -9.75 -2.02
CA ALA A 55 -14.48 -11.01 -1.74
C ALA A 55 -15.26 -10.98 -0.41
N MET A 56 -14.68 -10.39 0.64
CA MET A 56 -15.29 -10.37 1.98
C MET A 56 -15.66 -8.97 2.49
N GLY A 57 -15.28 -7.91 1.76
CA GLY A 57 -15.47 -6.52 2.18
C GLY A 57 -14.40 -6.04 3.15
N THR A 58 -14.20 -4.72 3.17
CA THR A 58 -13.16 -4.04 3.96
C THR A 58 -13.27 -4.31 5.46
N MET A 59 -14.48 -4.39 6.00
CA MET A 59 -14.68 -4.66 7.44
C MET A 59 -14.11 -6.02 7.85
N GLN A 60 -14.45 -7.09 7.12
CA GLN A 60 -14.00 -8.44 7.48
C GLN A 60 -12.50 -8.62 7.23
N ALA A 61 -11.98 -8.08 6.13
CA ALA A 61 -10.55 -8.14 5.81
C ALA A 61 -9.68 -7.39 6.85
N LEU A 62 -10.14 -6.22 7.32
CA LEU A 62 -9.48 -5.48 8.40
C LEU A 62 -9.50 -6.26 9.72
N ALA A 63 -10.67 -6.77 10.13
CA ALA A 63 -10.78 -7.54 11.36
C ALA A 63 -9.87 -8.78 11.35
N PHE A 64 -9.80 -9.47 10.19
CA PHE A 64 -8.88 -10.58 10.00
C PHE A 64 -7.42 -10.15 10.16
N SER A 65 -7.00 -9.07 9.47
CA SER A 65 -5.62 -8.57 9.54
C SER A 65 -5.22 -8.12 10.94
N MET A 66 -6.13 -7.47 11.67
CA MET A 66 -5.90 -7.06 13.06
C MET A 66 -5.75 -8.25 14.02
N GLY A 67 -6.34 -9.40 13.67
CA GLY A 67 -6.18 -10.65 14.42
C GLY A 67 -4.87 -11.41 14.14
N LYS A 68 -4.01 -10.92 13.23
CA LYS A 68 -2.75 -11.58 12.89
C LYS A 68 -1.57 -10.96 13.62
N ALA A 69 -0.65 -11.80 14.10
CA ALA A 69 0.57 -11.37 14.78
C ALA A 69 1.67 -10.87 13.81
N GLU A 70 1.57 -11.18 12.51
CA GLU A 70 2.55 -10.76 11.53
C GLU A 70 2.47 -9.25 11.28
N ALA A 71 3.61 -8.55 11.44
CA ALA A 71 3.68 -7.10 11.39
C ALA A 71 3.19 -6.49 10.06
N GLY A 72 3.30 -7.23 8.95
CA GLY A 72 2.79 -6.78 7.64
C GLY A 72 1.28 -6.58 7.62
N HIS A 73 0.51 -7.41 8.33
CA HIS A 73 -0.94 -7.24 8.43
C HIS A 73 -1.30 -5.95 9.16
N GLY A 74 -0.64 -5.67 10.30
CA GLY A 74 -0.85 -4.42 11.04
C GLY A 74 -0.45 -3.18 10.23
N ALA A 75 0.67 -3.24 9.52
CA ALA A 75 1.13 -2.15 8.65
C ALA A 75 0.14 -1.86 7.50
N LEU A 76 -0.41 -2.91 6.88
CA LEU A 76 -1.37 -2.77 5.79
C LEU A 76 -2.72 -2.25 6.29
N ALA A 77 -3.24 -2.80 7.38
CA ALA A 77 -4.47 -2.32 8.03
C ALA A 77 -4.36 -0.85 8.43
N GLY A 78 -3.24 -0.45 9.05
CA GLY A 78 -2.99 0.94 9.43
C GLY A 78 -2.92 1.89 8.23
N ALA A 79 -2.29 1.47 7.13
CA ALA A 79 -2.24 2.28 5.92
C ALA A 79 -3.62 2.44 5.26
N ILE A 80 -4.44 1.39 5.25
CA ILE A 80 -5.82 1.45 4.73
C ILE A 80 -6.68 2.39 5.58
N ALA A 81 -6.59 2.28 6.90
CA ALA A 81 -7.29 3.18 7.83
C ALA A 81 -6.90 4.64 7.61
N ASP A 82 -5.60 4.90 7.52
CA ASP A 82 -5.07 6.23 7.24
C ASP A 82 -5.62 6.83 5.94
N TRP A 83 -5.67 6.07 4.84
CA TRP A 83 -6.21 6.56 3.57
C TRP A 83 -7.72 6.78 3.63
N VAL A 84 -8.49 5.78 4.05
CA VAL A 84 -9.95 5.83 3.99
C VAL A 84 -10.51 6.93 4.90
N LEU A 85 -9.85 7.21 6.02
CA LEU A 85 -10.22 8.28 6.95
C LEU A 85 -9.58 9.64 6.61
N SER A 86 -8.78 9.71 5.56
CA SER A 86 -8.15 10.93 5.07
C SER A 86 -9.12 11.81 4.28
N ARG A 87 -8.83 13.11 4.19
CA ARG A 87 -9.62 14.03 3.38
C ARG A 87 -9.43 13.77 1.88
N GLU A 88 -8.23 13.36 1.48
CA GLU A 88 -7.85 13.09 0.09
C GLU A 88 -8.59 11.88 -0.51
N SER A 89 -9.06 10.94 0.32
CA SER A 89 -9.96 9.86 -0.14
C SER A 89 -11.40 10.35 -0.40
N GLY A 90 -11.70 11.62 -0.12
CA GLY A 90 -13.07 12.15 -0.09
C GLY A 90 -13.80 11.86 1.22
N ALA A 91 -13.13 11.25 2.20
CA ALA A 91 -13.65 10.95 3.53
C ALA A 91 -15.05 10.32 3.54
N PRO A 92 -15.25 9.15 2.90
CA PRO A 92 -16.56 8.52 2.74
C PRO A 92 -17.26 8.20 4.07
N LEU A 93 -16.51 8.15 5.17
CA LEU A 93 -16.99 7.90 6.53
C LEU A 93 -16.89 9.14 7.44
N GLY A 94 -16.82 10.32 6.84
CA GLY A 94 -16.48 11.57 7.52
C GLY A 94 -14.98 11.69 7.82
N GLN A 95 -14.52 12.93 7.97
CA GLN A 95 -13.10 13.20 8.22
C GLN A 95 -12.73 12.76 9.65
N ALA A 96 -11.54 12.18 9.80
CA ALA A 96 -10.92 11.96 11.10
C ALA A 96 -9.67 12.84 11.22
N ASP A 97 -9.39 13.28 12.44
CA ASP A 97 -8.10 13.88 12.78
C ASP A 97 -7.00 12.84 12.55
N GLU A 98 -5.81 13.30 12.16
CA GLU A 98 -4.72 12.41 11.76
C GLU A 98 -4.30 11.45 12.89
N ALA A 99 -4.37 11.92 14.14
CA ALA A 99 -4.07 11.12 15.32
C ALA A 99 -5.05 9.96 15.54
N ASP A 100 -6.28 10.05 15.02
CA ASP A 100 -7.35 9.08 15.24
C ASP A 100 -7.47 8.06 14.09
N ARG A 101 -6.63 8.16 13.04
CA ARG A 101 -6.74 7.29 11.85
C ARG A 101 -6.18 5.89 12.09
N SER A 102 -6.83 5.13 12.94
CA SER A 102 -6.46 3.75 13.28
C SER A 102 -7.39 2.72 12.64
N PRO A 103 -6.94 1.45 12.50
CA PRO A 103 -7.79 0.35 12.06
C PRO A 103 -9.07 0.17 12.90
N GLU A 104 -8.96 0.33 14.22
CA GLU A 104 -10.08 0.25 15.16
C GLU A 104 -11.12 1.34 14.88
N GLU A 105 -10.65 2.56 14.65
CA GLU A 105 -11.54 3.69 14.32
C GLU A 105 -12.24 3.47 12.98
N LEU A 106 -11.51 2.97 11.97
CA LEU A 106 -12.11 2.63 10.68
C LEU A 106 -13.20 1.55 10.84
N LEU A 107 -12.93 0.47 11.58
CA LEU A 107 -13.93 -0.57 11.87
C LEU A 107 -15.15 0.00 12.60
N ARG A 108 -14.94 0.85 13.60
CA ARG A 108 -16.01 1.51 14.35
C ARG A 108 -16.91 2.32 13.42
N ARG A 109 -16.34 3.10 12.50
CA ARG A 109 -17.11 3.90 11.52
C ARG A 109 -17.82 3.03 10.49
N LEU A 110 -17.15 2.01 9.96
CA LEU A 110 -17.75 1.06 9.02
C LEU A 110 -18.99 0.37 9.62
N SER A 111 -18.96 0.04 10.91
CA SER A 111 -20.09 -0.64 11.60
C SER A 111 -21.35 0.23 11.71
N ARG A 112 -21.20 1.55 11.58
CA ARG A 112 -22.28 2.54 11.69
C ARG A 112 -22.60 3.22 10.35
N ALA A 113 -21.87 2.88 9.30
CA ALA A 113 -21.98 3.53 8.01
C ALA A 113 -23.31 3.16 7.33
N SER A 114 -23.88 4.12 6.59
CA SER A 114 -24.92 3.78 5.62
C SER A 114 -24.34 2.86 4.54
N ARG A 115 -25.19 2.12 3.83
CA ARG A 115 -24.75 1.24 2.72
C ARG A 115 -23.93 2.01 1.67
N ALA A 116 -24.34 3.22 1.32
CA ALA A 116 -23.64 4.05 0.34
C ALA A 116 -22.24 4.45 0.83
N ALA A 117 -22.15 4.91 2.09
CA ALA A 117 -20.88 5.30 2.71
C ALA A 117 -19.92 4.10 2.85
N TYR A 118 -20.45 2.93 3.24
CA TYR A 118 -19.70 1.68 3.30
C TYR A 118 -19.11 1.32 1.93
N LEU A 119 -19.92 1.30 0.86
CA LEU A 119 -19.45 0.95 -0.49
C LEU A 119 -18.41 1.94 -1.03
N ALA A 120 -18.56 3.23 -0.71
CA ALA A 120 -17.57 4.24 -1.06
C ALA A 120 -16.24 4.01 -0.32
N ALA A 121 -16.29 3.71 0.98
CA ALA A 121 -15.11 3.36 1.77
C ALA A 121 -14.42 2.08 1.27
N ASP A 122 -15.21 1.06 0.93
CA ASP A 122 -14.73 -0.21 0.39
C ASP A 122 -14.01 -0.02 -0.94
N SER A 123 -14.58 0.78 -1.84
CA SER A 123 -13.98 1.14 -3.12
C SER A 123 -12.64 1.86 -2.94
N GLU A 124 -12.54 2.78 -1.97
CA GLU A 124 -11.29 3.49 -1.67
C GLU A 124 -10.23 2.59 -1.03
N ALA A 125 -10.62 1.68 -0.14
CA ALA A 125 -9.70 0.69 0.44
C ALA A 125 -9.10 -0.21 -0.63
N ILE A 126 -9.93 -0.72 -1.55
CA ILE A 126 -9.50 -1.57 -2.68
C ILE A 126 -8.52 -0.81 -3.56
N ALA A 127 -8.88 0.42 -3.98
CA ALA A 127 -8.02 1.22 -4.85
C ALA A 127 -6.67 1.54 -4.20
N PHE A 128 -6.64 1.81 -2.89
CA PHE A 128 -5.40 2.08 -2.16
C PHE A 128 -4.55 0.82 -1.97
N ALA A 129 -5.18 -0.34 -1.70
CA ALA A 129 -4.48 -1.62 -1.64
C ALA A 129 -3.83 -1.98 -2.99
N ASP A 130 -4.51 -1.72 -4.11
CA ASP A 130 -3.96 -1.88 -5.46
C ASP A 130 -2.76 -0.94 -5.70
N ALA A 131 -2.81 0.32 -5.22
CA ALA A 131 -1.67 1.24 -5.29
C ALA A 131 -0.46 0.74 -4.49
N ILE A 132 -0.67 0.29 -3.23
CA ILE A 132 0.38 -0.31 -2.40
C ILE A 132 1.00 -1.54 -3.09
N LYS A 133 0.17 -2.40 -3.68
CA LYS A 133 0.60 -3.59 -4.42
C LYS A 133 1.55 -3.25 -5.56
N LEU A 134 1.17 -2.28 -6.41
CA LEU A 134 1.95 -1.89 -7.58
C LEU A 134 3.26 -1.21 -7.18
N ILE A 135 3.18 -0.21 -6.30
CA ILE A 135 4.32 0.59 -5.86
C ILE A 135 5.29 -0.25 -5.03
N GLY A 136 4.78 -1.03 -4.08
CA GLY A 136 5.60 -1.90 -3.24
C GLY A 136 6.38 -2.92 -4.06
N LYS A 137 5.73 -3.54 -5.06
CA LYS A 137 6.40 -4.46 -5.97
C LYS A 137 7.52 -3.79 -6.78
N ALA A 138 7.32 -2.55 -7.21
CA ALA A 138 8.36 -1.78 -7.90
C ALA A 138 9.55 -1.46 -6.98
N ILE A 139 9.28 -1.02 -5.73
CA ILE A 139 10.30 -0.71 -4.73
C ILE A 139 11.16 -1.95 -4.43
N LEU A 140 10.55 -3.08 -4.05
CA LEU A 140 11.29 -4.31 -3.73
C LEU A 140 12.14 -4.84 -4.90
N ARG A 141 11.67 -4.66 -6.15
CA ARG A 141 12.46 -5.01 -7.34
C ARG A 141 13.69 -4.13 -7.49
N SER A 142 13.56 -2.83 -7.25
CA SER A 142 14.68 -1.89 -7.32
C SER A 142 15.73 -2.15 -6.24
N GLU A 143 15.32 -2.49 -5.01
CA GLU A 143 16.21 -2.84 -3.91
C GLU A 143 17.04 -4.09 -4.23
N LYS A 144 16.40 -5.14 -4.78
CA LYS A 144 17.09 -6.37 -5.21
C LYS A 144 18.09 -6.12 -6.34
N ALA A 145 17.83 -5.17 -7.23
CA ALA A 145 18.75 -4.82 -8.31
C ALA A 145 19.98 -4.04 -7.82
N ALA A 146 19.86 -3.33 -6.69
CA ALA A 146 20.92 -2.53 -6.10
C ALA A 146 21.87 -3.34 -5.18
N GLU A 147 21.52 -4.58 -4.81
CA GLU A 147 22.45 -5.46 -4.09
C GLU A 147 23.69 -5.74 -4.96
N PRO A 148 24.91 -5.42 -4.50
CA PRO A 148 26.11 -5.68 -5.27
C PRO A 148 26.21 -7.19 -5.50
N ARG A 149 26.05 -7.61 -6.77
CA ARG A 149 26.38 -8.98 -7.18
C ARG A 149 27.79 -9.23 -6.70
N GLY A 150 27.95 -10.19 -5.79
CA GLY A 150 29.19 -10.47 -5.11
C GLY A 150 30.35 -10.38 -6.08
N ARG A 151 31.23 -9.42 -5.83
CA ARG A 151 32.57 -9.33 -6.39
C ARG A 151 33.12 -10.75 -6.39
N ASP A 152 33.37 -11.29 -7.57
CA ASP A 152 33.93 -12.62 -7.76
C ASP A 152 35.02 -12.84 -6.72
N LYS A 153 34.81 -13.80 -5.83
CA LYS A 153 35.91 -14.41 -5.09
C LYS A 153 36.76 -15.11 -6.15
N ALA A 154 37.66 -14.36 -6.78
CA ALA A 154 38.78 -14.91 -7.49
C ALA A 154 39.53 -15.78 -6.48
N ALA A 155 39.38 -17.09 -6.63
CA ALA A 155 40.12 -18.07 -5.85
C ALA A 155 41.61 -17.70 -5.89
N PRO A 156 42.32 -17.70 -4.75
CA PRO A 156 43.76 -17.51 -4.79
C PRO A 156 44.37 -18.65 -5.61
N ARG A 157 44.94 -18.32 -6.77
CA ARG A 157 45.78 -19.24 -7.53
C ARG A 157 46.95 -19.62 -6.61
N ALA A 158 46.86 -20.81 -6.02
CA ALA A 158 47.97 -21.47 -5.36
C ALA A 158 49.02 -21.84 -6.42
N GLY A 159 49.88 -20.88 -6.77
CA GLY A 159 51.09 -21.14 -7.53
C GLY A 159 52.08 -21.88 -6.64
N LYS A 160 52.19 -23.20 -6.82
CA LYS A 160 53.28 -24.00 -6.27
C LYS A 160 54.62 -23.42 -6.75
N ALA A 161 55.42 -22.93 -5.82
CA ALA A 161 56.85 -22.70 -6.05
C ALA A 161 57.54 -24.05 -6.22
N ALA A 162 58.15 -24.29 -7.39
CA ALA A 162 59.07 -25.39 -7.59
C ALA A 162 60.46 -25.00 -7.06
N PRO A 163 61.15 -25.88 -6.31
CA PRO A 163 62.50 -25.60 -5.82
C PRO A 163 63.52 -25.69 -6.95
N ARG A 164 64.48 -24.75 -6.93
CA ARG A 164 65.70 -24.78 -7.74
C ARG A 164 66.60 -25.93 -7.25
N SER A 165 66.93 -26.84 -8.16
CA SER A 165 68.18 -27.62 -8.15
C SER A 165 69.06 -26.94 -9.21
N GLY A 166 70.29 -26.51 -8.92
CA GLY A 166 71.39 -27.31 -8.38
C GLY A 166 72.36 -27.50 -9.54
#